data_AF-A0A2W6MS86-F1
#
_entry.id   AF-A0A2W6MS86-F1
#
_cell.length_a   1.000
_cell.length_b   1.000
_cell.length_c   1.000
_cell.angle_alpha   90.00
_cell.angle_beta   90.00
_cell.angle_gamma   90.00
#
_symmetry.space_group_name_H-M   'P 1'
#
loop_
_entity.id
_entity.type
_entity.pdbx_description
1 polymer ?
#
loop_
_entity_poly.entity_id
_entity_poly.type
_entity_poly.pdbx_seq_one_letter_code
_entity_poly.pdbx_strand_id
1 'polypeptide(L)'
;MSAKASFTLLEALLILMILAILSSISFNTFFKSDLILAQDEILKHLHYTRFLALHTQKHIRQSYFCQSDFCKEEMERYQESFWRIQFSELKNIGIAYSIFSDSARIRESKNYDDRPMDSFEYARDLMDHKYLGVYNYNNTKFANPLRDGNFALSSRYKISKVVLRGCGESFDKKGNPIGVRILFDYLGKAYCKIPKEKVSPIEKQAILEIFDFHNKSVKICITHSGIIKKC
;
A
#
# COMPACT_ATOMS: atom_id res chain seq x y z
N MET A 1 -48.67 43.34 -19.13
CA MET A 1 -47.28 43.85 -19.12
C MET A 1 -46.49 43.00 -18.14
N SER A 2 -45.52 42.22 -18.61
CA SER A 2 -44.67 41.39 -17.75
C SER A 2 -43.55 42.26 -17.21
N ALA A 3 -43.53 42.49 -15.89
CA ALA A 3 -42.43 43.18 -15.23
C ALA A 3 -41.19 42.29 -15.32
N LYS A 4 -40.21 42.69 -16.14
CA LYS A 4 -38.90 42.06 -16.14
C LYS A 4 -38.27 42.34 -14.77
N ALA A 5 -38.11 41.29 -13.96
CA ALA A 5 -37.38 41.38 -12.70
C ALA A 5 -35.93 41.75 -13.03
N SER A 6 -35.54 42.98 -12.71
CA SER A 6 -34.17 43.47 -12.86
C SER A 6 -33.36 43.03 -11.66
N PHE A 7 -32.22 42.40 -11.92
CA PHE A 7 -31.30 41.95 -10.90
C PHE A 7 -30.82 43.13 -10.06
N THR A 8 -30.91 43.06 -8.74
CA THR A 8 -30.45 44.17 -7.90
C THR A 8 -28.93 44.14 -7.75
N LEU A 9 -28.31 45.31 -7.58
CA LEU A 9 -26.84 45.42 -7.45
C LEU A 9 -26.34 44.68 -6.19
N LEU A 10 -27.16 44.62 -5.14
CA LEU A 10 -26.90 43.82 -3.93
C LEU A 10 -26.89 42.31 -4.24
N GLU A 11 -27.88 41.83 -5.01
CA GLU A 11 -27.95 40.44 -5.46
C GLU A 11 -26.74 40.06 -6.32
N ALA A 12 -26.28 40.96 -7.18
CA ALA A 12 -25.07 40.76 -7.99
C ALA A 12 -23.82 40.59 -7.11
N LEU A 13 -23.65 41.45 -6.10
CA LEU A 13 -22.54 41.35 -5.14
C LEU A 13 -22.59 40.05 -4.33
N LEU A 14 -23.79 39.64 -3.89
CA LEU A 14 -23.98 38.40 -3.13
C LEU A 14 -23.62 37.17 -3.98
N ILE A 15 -24.06 37.11 -5.24
CA ILE A 15 -23.68 36.02 -6.15
C ILE A 15 -22.17 35.99 -6.39
N LEU A 16 -21.53 37.14 -6.63
CA LEU A 16 -20.09 37.20 -6.83
C LEU A 16 -19.31 36.73 -5.60
N MET A 17 -19.77 37.08 -4.39
CA MET A 17 -19.20 36.58 -3.14
C MET A 17 -19.31 35.06 -3.04
N ILE A 18 -20.49 34.50 -3.32
CA ILE A 18 -20.72 33.04 -3.28
C ILE A 18 -19.84 32.34 -4.31
N LEU A 19 -19.74 32.86 -5.54
CA LEU A 19 -18.88 32.30 -6.58
C LEU A 19 -17.39 32.36 -6.20
N ALA A 20 -16.93 33.43 -5.56
CA ALA A 20 -15.55 33.54 -5.09
C ALA A 20 -15.23 32.49 -4.01
N ILE A 21 -16.15 32.27 -3.07
CA ILE A 21 -16.01 31.24 -2.02
C ILE A 21 -15.99 29.85 -2.65
N LEU A 22 -16.95 29.53 -3.53
CA LEU A 22 -17.03 28.24 -4.21
C LEU A 22 -15.80 27.97 -5.10
N SER A 23 -15.33 29.00 -5.80
CA SER A 23 -14.12 28.92 -6.63
C SER A 23 -12.87 28.65 -5.79
N SER A 24 -12.72 29.36 -4.66
CA SER A 24 -11.59 29.16 -3.74
C SER A 24 -11.53 27.75 -3.17
N ILE A 25 -12.67 27.20 -2.75
CA ILE A 25 -12.77 25.82 -2.25
C ILE A 25 -12.44 24.84 -3.37
N SER A 26 -13.02 25.03 -4.56
CA SER A 26 -12.83 24.15 -5.71
C SER A 26 -11.35 24.09 -6.12
N PHE A 27 -10.66 25.22 -6.21
CA PHE A 27 -9.25 25.27 -6.60
C PHE A 27 -8.37 24.41 -5.67
N ASN A 28 -8.57 24.50 -4.35
CA ASN A 28 -7.77 23.71 -3.40
C ASN A 28 -8.03 22.20 -3.46
N THR A 29 -9.24 21.77 -3.82
CA THR A 29 -9.58 20.34 -3.94
C THR A 29 -9.21 19.72 -5.29
N PHE A 30 -9.32 20.46 -6.39
CA PHE A 30 -9.09 19.92 -7.74
C PHE A 30 -7.60 19.80 -8.12
N PHE A 31 -6.71 20.58 -7.50
CA PHE A 31 -5.28 20.59 -7.84
C PHE A 31 -4.38 19.79 -6.90
N LYS A 32 -4.91 18.81 -6.15
CA LYS A 32 -4.03 17.88 -5.43
C LYS A 32 -3.27 17.02 -6.45
N SER A 33 -1.94 17.12 -6.42
CA SER A 33 -1.05 16.30 -7.25
C SER A 33 -1.34 14.80 -7.03
N ASP A 34 -1.44 14.03 -8.11
CA ASP A 34 -1.59 12.56 -8.06
C ASP A 34 -0.51 11.91 -7.19
N LEU A 35 0.69 12.50 -7.19
CA LEU A 35 1.81 12.07 -6.35
C LEU A 35 1.50 12.20 -4.85
N ILE A 36 0.83 13.27 -4.44
CA ILE A 36 0.40 13.49 -3.04
C ILE A 36 -0.75 12.56 -2.69
N LEU A 37 -1.70 12.34 -3.60
CA LEU A 37 -2.78 11.38 -3.39
C LEU A 37 -2.26 9.95 -3.24
N ALA A 38 -1.26 9.56 -4.04
CA ALA A 38 -0.57 8.27 -3.89
C ALA A 38 0.14 8.17 -2.54
N GLN A 39 0.83 9.23 -2.10
CA GLN A 39 1.49 9.28 -0.80
C GLN A 39 0.49 9.07 0.35
N ASP A 40 -0.64 9.77 0.31
CA ASP A 40 -1.70 9.66 1.32
C ASP A 40 -2.29 8.24 1.38
N GLU A 41 -2.55 7.65 0.21
CA GLU A 41 -3.11 6.30 0.12
C GLU A 41 -2.13 5.24 0.65
N ILE A 42 -0.85 5.33 0.27
CA ILE A 42 0.20 4.43 0.77
C ILE A 42 0.39 4.62 2.28
N LEU A 43 0.36 5.86 2.78
CA LEU A 43 0.49 6.16 4.20
C LEU A 43 -0.65 5.50 5.01
N LYS A 44 -1.89 5.67 4.55
CA LYS A 44 -3.08 5.01 5.13
C LYS A 44 -2.90 3.50 5.19
N HIS A 45 -2.44 2.89 4.09
CA HIS A 45 -2.25 1.44 4.01
C HIS A 45 -1.06 0.91 4.81
N LEU A 46 0.00 1.69 4.98
CA LEU A 46 1.07 1.37 5.92
C LEU A 46 0.55 1.34 7.37
N HIS A 47 -0.23 2.34 7.77
CA HIS A 47 -0.87 2.34 9.08
C HIS A 47 -1.84 1.16 9.24
N TYR A 48 -2.61 0.83 8.20
CA TYR A 48 -3.50 -0.32 8.21
C TYR A 48 -2.74 -1.64 8.31
N THR A 49 -1.64 -1.80 7.59
CA THR A 49 -0.78 -3.00 7.67
C THR A 49 -0.23 -3.17 9.08
N ARG A 50 0.23 -2.09 9.71
CA ARG A 50 0.67 -2.11 11.12
C ARG A 50 -0.48 -2.44 12.08
N PHE A 51 -1.67 -1.89 11.83
CA PHE A 51 -2.88 -2.22 12.60
C PHE A 51 -3.18 -3.73 12.53
N LEU A 52 -3.15 -4.32 11.33
CA LEU A 52 -3.31 -5.76 11.15
C LEU A 52 -2.26 -6.54 11.93
N ALA A 53 -0.99 -6.13 11.89
CA ALA A 53 0.06 -6.80 12.65
C ALA A 53 -0.20 -6.80 14.17
N LEU A 54 -0.67 -5.67 14.72
CA LEU A 54 -0.97 -5.53 16.15
C LEU A 54 -2.22 -6.30 16.61
N HIS A 55 -3.20 -6.49 15.72
CA HIS A 55 -4.52 -7.03 16.10
C HIS A 55 -4.76 -8.46 15.60
N THR A 56 -3.98 -8.93 14.63
CA THR A 56 -4.05 -10.31 14.18
C THR A 56 -3.05 -11.12 15.01
N GLN A 57 -3.56 -11.87 15.99
CA GLN A 57 -2.73 -12.71 16.84
C GLN A 57 -2.14 -13.87 16.03
N LYS A 58 -0.97 -13.64 15.43
CA LYS A 58 -0.13 -14.69 14.86
C LYS A 58 0.83 -15.20 15.93
N HIS A 59 0.31 -15.93 16.91
CA HIS A 59 1.17 -16.56 17.92
C HIS A 59 1.73 -17.87 17.38
N ILE A 60 3.06 -18.03 17.50
CA ILE A 60 3.83 -19.26 17.19
C ILE A 60 3.27 -20.52 17.90
N ARG A 61 2.35 -20.36 18.85
CA ARG A 61 1.73 -21.44 19.65
C ARG A 61 0.43 -22.02 19.09
N GLN A 62 -0.12 -21.49 18.00
CA GLN A 62 -1.35 -22.03 17.43
C GLN A 62 -1.05 -23.13 16.40
N SER A 63 -1.87 -24.19 16.39
CA SER A 63 -1.84 -25.31 15.44
C SER A 63 -1.87 -24.90 13.96
N TYR A 64 -2.21 -23.64 13.67
CA TYR A 64 -2.18 -23.05 12.33
C TYR A 64 -0.77 -22.88 11.73
N PHE A 65 0.32 -23.06 12.49
CA PHE A 65 1.72 -23.02 12.00
C PHE A 65 2.37 -24.41 11.85
N CYS A 66 1.60 -25.50 11.94
CA CYS A 66 2.01 -26.83 11.51
C CYS A 66 1.02 -27.32 10.45
N GLN A 67 0.89 -26.59 9.33
CA GLN A 67 -0.03 -26.99 8.26
C GLN A 67 0.59 -27.98 7.26
N SER A 68 1.89 -28.26 7.42
CA SER A 68 2.63 -29.21 6.60
C SER A 68 3.51 -30.12 7.46
N ASP A 69 4.07 -31.15 6.83
CA ASP A 69 5.08 -32.04 7.44
C ASP A 69 6.38 -31.30 7.83
N PHE A 70 6.50 -30.00 7.50
CA PHE A 70 7.70 -29.17 7.64
C PHE A 70 7.61 -28.14 8.79
N CYS A 71 6.84 -28.43 9.85
CA CYS A 71 6.55 -27.45 10.92
C CYS A 71 7.80 -26.78 11.53
N LYS A 72 8.93 -27.49 11.64
CA LYS A 72 10.18 -26.91 12.15
C LYS A 72 10.68 -25.75 11.28
N GLU A 73 10.65 -25.92 9.96
CA GLU A 73 11.05 -24.88 9.00
C GLU A 73 10.06 -23.72 9.01
N GLU A 74 8.77 -24.01 9.20
CA GLU A 74 7.73 -22.99 9.35
C GLU A 74 7.99 -22.09 10.56
N MET A 75 8.41 -22.68 11.68
CA MET A 75 8.80 -21.95 12.90
C MET A 75 10.08 -21.13 12.72
N GLU A 76 11.11 -21.69 12.08
CA GLU A 76 12.37 -20.99 11.83
C GLU A 76 12.20 -19.79 10.90
N ARG A 77 11.21 -19.85 10.00
CA ARG A 77 10.88 -18.79 9.03
C ARG A 77 9.64 -17.99 9.41
N TYR A 78 9.18 -18.06 10.66
CA TYR A 78 7.96 -17.37 11.11
C TYR A 78 7.96 -15.85 10.85
N GLN A 79 9.14 -15.20 10.85
CA GLN A 79 9.26 -13.77 10.53
C GLN A 79 8.81 -13.44 9.11
N GLU A 80 8.86 -14.41 8.19
CA GLU A 80 8.27 -14.29 6.85
C GLU A 80 6.75 -14.15 6.93
N SER A 81 6.09 -14.61 7.99
CA SER A 81 4.66 -14.49 8.17
C SER A 81 4.17 -13.14 8.71
N PHE A 82 5.07 -12.16 8.84
CA PHE A 82 4.70 -10.82 9.25
C PHE A 82 3.80 -10.13 8.21
N TRP A 83 2.81 -9.39 8.69
CA TRP A 83 1.95 -8.57 7.84
C TRP A 83 2.79 -7.56 7.10
N ARG A 84 2.57 -7.46 5.79
CA ARG A 84 3.44 -6.69 4.91
C ARG A 84 2.64 -5.90 3.88
N ILE A 85 3.25 -4.80 3.47
CA ILE A 85 2.96 -4.14 2.19
C ILE A 85 4.09 -4.46 1.23
N GLN A 86 3.73 -4.95 0.04
CA GLN A 86 4.68 -5.36 -0.99
C GLN A 86 4.36 -4.65 -2.29
N PHE A 87 5.28 -3.82 -2.76
CA PHE A 87 5.22 -3.20 -4.08
C PHE A 87 5.78 -4.16 -5.11
N SER A 88 5.23 -4.17 -6.31
CA SER A 88 5.65 -5.05 -7.40
C SER A 88 5.32 -4.41 -8.74
N GLU A 89 6.18 -4.63 -9.72
CA GLU A 89 5.90 -4.27 -11.10
C GLU A 89 5.16 -5.41 -11.79
N LEU A 90 3.94 -5.13 -12.24
CA LEU A 90 3.05 -6.11 -12.86
C LEU A 90 2.92 -5.85 -14.36
N LYS A 91 2.98 -6.93 -15.15
CA LYS A 91 2.77 -6.86 -16.59
C LYS A 91 1.40 -6.24 -16.90
N ASN A 92 1.38 -5.23 -17.77
CA ASN A 92 0.19 -4.47 -18.21
C ASN A 92 -0.49 -3.57 -17.16
N ILE A 93 0.04 -3.46 -15.93
CA ILE A 93 -0.50 -2.58 -14.88
C ILE A 93 0.56 -1.58 -14.41
N GLY A 94 1.84 -1.95 -14.51
CA GLY A 94 2.95 -1.16 -13.97
C GLY A 94 3.10 -1.42 -12.48
N ILE A 95 3.54 -0.41 -11.73
CA ILE A 95 3.76 -0.52 -10.30
C ILE A 95 2.43 -0.62 -9.58
N ALA A 96 2.32 -1.64 -8.75
CA ALA A 96 1.21 -1.85 -7.84
C ALA A 96 1.74 -2.30 -6.47
N TYR A 97 0.85 -2.40 -5.49
CA TYR A 97 1.17 -3.05 -4.22
C TYR A 97 0.04 -3.95 -3.74
N SER A 98 0.36 -4.80 -2.78
CA SER A 98 -0.58 -5.71 -2.13
C SER A 98 -0.27 -5.78 -0.63
N ILE A 99 -1.31 -5.96 0.17
CA ILE A 99 -1.21 -6.09 1.63
C ILE A 99 -1.65 -7.49 2.02
N PHE A 100 -0.73 -8.25 2.57
CA PHE A 100 -0.96 -9.65 2.94
C PHE A 100 0.02 -10.06 4.02
N SER A 101 -0.19 -11.23 4.58
CA SER A 101 0.81 -11.98 5.31
C SER A 101 1.15 -13.22 4.49
N ASP A 102 2.43 -13.56 4.45
CA ASP A 102 2.87 -14.77 3.77
C ASP A 102 2.69 -15.99 4.67
N SER A 103 2.37 -17.13 4.08
CA SER A 103 2.02 -18.34 4.80
C SER A 103 2.82 -19.53 4.29
N ALA A 104 3.08 -20.47 5.18
CA ALA A 104 3.50 -21.79 4.76
C ALA A 104 2.30 -22.49 4.12
N ARG A 105 2.55 -23.24 3.04
CA ARG A 105 1.51 -23.95 2.31
C ARG A 105 1.82 -25.43 2.35
N ILE A 106 0.79 -26.27 2.16
CA ILE A 106 0.93 -27.74 2.15
C ILE A 106 2.03 -28.24 1.19
N ARG A 107 2.47 -27.44 0.21
CA ARG A 107 3.58 -27.76 -0.68
C ARG A 107 4.86 -27.04 -0.26
N GLU A 108 5.90 -27.81 0.07
CA GLU A 108 7.24 -27.37 0.48
C GLU A 108 7.82 -26.25 -0.42
N SER A 109 7.73 -26.41 -1.74
CA SER A 109 8.22 -25.42 -2.72
C SER A 109 7.45 -24.09 -2.75
N LYS A 110 6.38 -23.96 -1.95
CA LYS A 110 5.53 -22.76 -1.83
C LYS A 110 5.49 -22.20 -0.41
N ASN A 111 6.42 -22.61 0.45
CA ASN A 111 6.54 -22.12 1.82
C ASN A 111 7.18 -20.73 1.86
N TYR A 112 6.38 -19.73 2.24
CA TYR A 112 6.76 -18.32 2.26
C TYR A 112 7.43 -17.89 0.94
N ASP A 113 6.65 -17.97 -0.15
CA ASP A 113 7.11 -17.75 -1.51
C ASP A 113 7.04 -16.27 -1.96
N ASP A 114 6.76 -15.36 -1.03
CA ASP A 114 6.52 -13.93 -1.23
C ASP A 114 5.38 -13.63 -2.21
N ARG A 115 4.46 -14.59 -2.42
CA ARG A 115 3.35 -14.40 -3.35
C ARG A 115 2.08 -14.03 -2.60
N PRO A 116 1.44 -12.89 -2.94
CA PRO A 116 0.10 -12.54 -2.48
C PRO A 116 -0.95 -13.45 -3.16
N MET A 117 -0.92 -14.74 -2.85
CA MET A 117 -1.75 -15.78 -3.47
C MET A 117 -2.62 -16.54 -2.47
N ASP A 118 -2.40 -16.34 -1.17
CA ASP A 118 -3.25 -16.93 -0.13
C ASP A 118 -4.53 -16.10 0.04
N SER A 119 -5.70 -16.75 0.06
CA SER A 119 -6.99 -16.10 0.30
C SER A 119 -7.29 -15.83 1.78
N PHE A 120 -6.62 -16.53 2.70
CA PHE A 120 -6.87 -16.43 4.13
C PHE A 120 -6.09 -15.29 4.79
N GLU A 121 -4.87 -15.04 4.33
CA GLU A 121 -3.96 -14.05 4.91
C GLU A 121 -3.80 -12.81 4.03
N TYR A 122 -4.86 -12.44 3.30
CA TYR A 122 -4.87 -11.25 2.45
C TYR A 122 -5.72 -10.16 3.09
N ALA A 123 -5.19 -8.94 3.17
CA ALA A 123 -5.92 -7.83 3.77
C ALA A 123 -7.20 -7.52 2.97
N ARG A 124 -8.26 -7.12 3.68
CA ARG A 124 -9.53 -6.73 3.08
C ARG A 124 -9.85 -5.29 3.44
N ASP A 125 -10.56 -4.62 2.54
CA ASP A 125 -11.16 -3.32 2.82
C ASP A 125 -12.23 -3.48 3.91
N LEU A 126 -12.30 -2.53 4.84
CA LEU A 126 -13.25 -2.61 5.95
C LEU A 126 -14.69 -2.26 5.53
N MET A 127 -14.86 -1.55 4.41
CA MET A 127 -16.16 -1.10 3.93
C MET A 127 -16.79 -2.10 2.96
N ASP A 128 -16.03 -2.60 1.99
CA ASP A 128 -16.57 -3.47 0.93
C ASP A 128 -16.03 -4.91 0.96
N HIS A 129 -15.15 -5.21 1.92
CA HIS A 129 -14.54 -6.53 2.13
C HIS A 129 -13.78 -7.11 0.92
N LYS A 130 -13.47 -6.27 -0.09
CA LYS A 130 -12.62 -6.68 -1.21
C LYS A 130 -11.16 -6.80 -0.78
N TYR A 131 -10.40 -7.63 -1.47
CA TYR A 131 -8.98 -7.81 -1.19
C TYR A 131 -8.16 -6.57 -1.57
N LEU A 132 -7.23 -6.17 -0.70
CA LEU A 132 -6.39 -4.99 -0.88
C LEU A 132 -5.11 -5.32 -1.67
N GLY A 133 -5.29 -5.59 -2.96
CA GLY A 133 -4.17 -5.78 -3.86
C GLY A 133 -4.58 -6.21 -5.26
N VAL A 134 -3.58 -6.26 -6.14
CA VAL A 134 -3.78 -6.37 -7.60
C VAL A 134 -3.60 -7.81 -8.09
N TYR A 135 -3.05 -8.69 -7.24
CA TYR A 135 -2.78 -10.08 -7.56
C TYR A 135 -3.74 -10.98 -6.79
N ASN A 136 -4.49 -11.85 -7.48
CA ASN A 136 -5.13 -13.00 -6.85
C ASN A 136 -5.25 -14.22 -7.78
N TYR A 137 -5.31 -15.40 -7.16
CA TYR A 137 -5.20 -16.72 -7.81
C TYR A 137 -6.47 -17.13 -8.57
N ASN A 138 -7.63 -16.54 -8.26
CA ASN A 138 -8.89 -16.87 -8.91
C ASN A 138 -9.65 -15.59 -9.24
N ASN A 139 -10.00 -15.43 -10.52
CA ASN A 139 -10.99 -14.51 -11.10
C ASN A 139 -12.40 -14.65 -10.46
N THR A 140 -12.50 -14.75 -9.15
CA THR A 140 -13.77 -14.72 -8.42
C THR A 140 -14.30 -13.30 -8.46
N LYS A 141 -15.62 -13.13 -8.49
CA LYS A 141 -16.34 -11.84 -8.58
C LYS A 141 -15.93 -10.76 -7.55
N PHE A 142 -15.10 -11.10 -6.57
CA PHE A 142 -14.55 -10.22 -5.53
C PHE A 142 -13.14 -9.69 -5.84
N ALA A 143 -12.54 -10.14 -6.95
CA ALA A 143 -11.19 -9.84 -7.42
C ALA A 143 -11.05 -8.57 -8.26
N ASN A 144 -12.13 -8.14 -8.91
CA ASN A 144 -12.06 -7.20 -10.03
C ASN A 144 -13.09 -6.09 -9.82
N PRO A 145 -12.60 -4.88 -9.47
CA PRO A 145 -12.17 -3.92 -10.50
C PRO A 145 -10.78 -3.27 -10.25
N LEU A 146 -9.91 -3.84 -9.42
CA LEU A 146 -8.71 -3.14 -8.90
C LEU A 146 -7.49 -3.08 -9.84
N ARG A 147 -7.58 -3.57 -11.09
CA ARG A 147 -6.53 -3.30 -12.10
C ARG A 147 -6.39 -1.79 -12.40
N ASP A 148 -7.44 -1.02 -12.11
CA ASP A 148 -7.47 0.45 -12.17
C ASP A 148 -7.78 1.09 -10.79
N GLY A 149 -7.69 0.32 -9.71
CA GLY A 149 -7.99 0.79 -8.35
C GLY A 149 -6.82 1.54 -7.71
N ASN A 150 -7.01 1.99 -6.47
CA ASN A 150 -6.02 2.74 -5.67
C ASN A 150 -4.70 1.98 -5.41
N PHE A 151 -4.64 0.67 -5.71
CA PHE A 151 -3.45 -0.16 -5.54
C PHE A 151 -2.57 -0.20 -6.80
N ALA A 152 -3.12 0.12 -7.97
CA ALA A 152 -2.42 0.19 -9.24
C ALA A 152 -1.79 1.57 -9.43
N LEU A 153 -0.67 1.82 -8.74
CA LEU A 153 -0.04 3.14 -8.63
C LEU A 153 0.29 3.78 -9.98
N SER A 154 0.81 3.01 -10.94
CA SER A 154 1.14 3.53 -12.27
C SER A 154 -0.11 3.94 -13.06
N SER A 155 -1.14 3.08 -13.11
CA SER A 155 -2.37 3.38 -13.83
C SER A 155 -3.13 4.54 -13.20
N ARG A 156 -3.31 4.50 -11.88
CA ARG A 156 -4.18 5.42 -11.11
C ARG A 156 -3.56 6.77 -10.84
N TYR A 157 -2.30 6.79 -10.36
CA TYR A 157 -1.65 8.02 -9.86
C TYR A 157 -0.41 8.40 -10.66
N LYS A 158 -0.16 7.75 -11.80
CA LYS A 158 0.96 8.06 -12.70
C LYS A 158 2.34 7.93 -12.02
N ILE A 159 2.45 6.99 -11.09
CA ILE A 159 3.71 6.65 -10.41
C ILE A 159 4.59 5.82 -11.34
N SER A 160 5.84 6.26 -11.49
CA SER A 160 6.84 5.64 -12.35
C SER A 160 7.81 4.73 -11.58
N LYS A 161 8.06 5.03 -10.30
CA LYS A 161 9.07 4.33 -9.49
C LYS A 161 8.74 4.38 -8.00
N VAL A 162 9.05 3.31 -7.28
CA VAL A 162 9.03 3.24 -5.82
C VAL A 162 10.37 2.69 -5.35
N VAL A 163 11.02 3.38 -4.43
CA VAL A 163 12.35 3.03 -3.90
C VAL A 163 12.28 2.99 -2.37
N LEU A 164 12.93 2.00 -1.76
CA LEU A 164 13.11 1.94 -0.32
C LEU A 164 14.58 2.08 0.03
N ARG A 165 14.90 3.10 0.82
CA ARG A 165 16.25 3.33 1.35
C ARG A 165 16.30 2.95 2.82
N GLY A 166 17.48 2.56 3.31
CA GLY A 166 17.68 2.15 4.72
C GLY A 166 17.28 0.71 5.02
N CYS A 167 17.06 -0.11 3.98
CA CYS A 167 16.63 -1.51 4.08
C CYS A 167 17.42 -2.47 3.16
N GLY A 168 18.59 -2.03 2.70
CA GLY A 168 19.29 -2.62 1.56
C GLY A 168 18.54 -2.37 0.24
N GLU A 169 19.27 -2.26 -0.85
CA GLU A 169 18.69 -2.00 -2.17
C GLU A 169 18.74 -3.28 -3.01
N SER A 170 17.58 -3.73 -3.49
CA SER A 170 17.50 -4.87 -4.41
C SER A 170 17.10 -4.36 -5.78
N PHE A 171 17.89 -4.68 -6.80
CA PHE A 171 17.62 -4.29 -8.18
C PHE A 171 17.60 -5.50 -9.10
N ASP A 172 16.69 -5.48 -10.09
CA ASP A 172 16.65 -6.49 -11.13
C ASP A 172 17.88 -6.33 -12.04
N LYS A 173 18.04 -7.26 -12.99
CA LYS A 173 19.13 -7.22 -13.96
C LYS A 173 19.16 -5.95 -14.83
N LYS A 174 18.10 -5.15 -14.80
CA LYS A 174 17.95 -3.89 -15.54
C LYS A 174 18.12 -2.66 -14.63
N GLY A 175 18.44 -2.84 -13.35
CA GLY A 175 18.59 -1.76 -12.39
C GLY A 175 17.27 -1.23 -11.80
N ASN A 176 16.15 -1.95 -11.96
CA ASN A 176 14.87 -1.57 -11.38
C ASN A 176 14.72 -2.15 -9.98
N PRO A 177 14.21 -1.40 -8.98
CA PRO A 177 14.00 -1.93 -7.64
C PRO A 177 13.14 -3.20 -7.66
N ILE A 178 13.67 -4.34 -7.19
CA ILE A 178 12.89 -5.57 -7.05
C ILE A 178 12.12 -5.51 -5.76
N GLY A 179 10.80 -5.40 -5.88
CA GLY A 179 9.86 -5.74 -4.81
C GLY A 179 10.16 -5.06 -3.47
N VAL A 180 9.79 -3.78 -3.34
CA VAL A 180 9.87 -3.08 -2.05
C VAL A 180 8.91 -3.74 -1.06
N ARG A 181 9.42 -4.19 0.10
CA ARG A 181 8.61 -4.86 1.13
C ARG A 181 8.90 -4.29 2.50
N ILE A 182 7.84 -3.85 3.15
CA ILE A 182 7.85 -3.38 4.54
C ILE A 182 6.92 -4.28 5.32
N LEU A 183 7.42 -4.84 6.42
CA LEU A 183 6.71 -5.77 7.27
C LEU A 183 6.57 -5.20 8.68
N PHE A 184 5.54 -5.64 9.39
CA PHE A 184 5.33 -5.33 10.79
C PHE A 184 5.15 -6.60 11.60
N ASP A 185 5.88 -6.70 12.71
CA ASP A 185 5.68 -7.79 13.67
C ASP A 185 4.45 -7.56 14.56
N TYR A 186 4.17 -8.51 15.45
CA TYR A 186 3.04 -8.44 16.39
C TYR A 186 3.15 -7.32 17.44
N LEU A 187 4.31 -6.66 17.55
CA LEU A 187 4.52 -5.47 18.38
C LEU A 187 4.42 -4.18 17.55
N GLY A 188 4.16 -4.30 16.24
CA GLY A 188 4.10 -3.20 15.29
C GLY A 188 5.47 -2.60 14.97
N LYS A 189 6.58 -3.30 15.26
CA LYS A 189 7.93 -2.91 14.84
C LYS A 189 8.11 -3.18 13.35
N ALA A 190 8.85 -2.30 12.69
CA ALA A 190 9.01 -2.34 11.24
C ALA A 190 10.28 -3.09 10.82
N TYR A 191 10.11 -3.92 9.80
CA TYR A 191 11.13 -4.76 9.19
C TYR A 191 11.12 -4.59 7.68
N CYS A 192 12.20 -5.04 7.06
CA CYS A 192 12.37 -5.08 5.63
C CYS A 192 12.67 -6.49 5.16
N LYS A 193 12.30 -6.77 3.90
CA LYS A 193 12.54 -8.06 3.26
C LYS A 193 12.99 -7.81 1.84
N ILE A 194 14.26 -8.09 1.57
CA ILE A 194 14.75 -8.18 0.20
C ILE A 194 14.31 -9.53 -0.39
N PRO A 195 13.87 -9.59 -1.66
CA PRO A 195 13.58 -10.86 -2.34
C PRO A 195 14.71 -11.88 -2.17
N LYS A 196 14.33 -13.07 -1.68
CA LYS A 196 15.23 -14.22 -1.41
C LYS A 196 16.23 -14.05 -0.26
N GLU A 197 16.22 -12.93 0.45
CA GLU A 197 17.03 -12.72 1.66
C GLU A 197 16.19 -12.90 2.91
N LYS A 198 16.80 -12.99 4.11
CA LYS A 198 16.04 -13.07 5.36
C LYS A 198 15.39 -11.72 5.71
N VAL A 199 14.31 -11.75 6.49
CA VAL A 199 13.73 -10.54 7.09
C VAL A 199 14.78 -9.87 7.98
N SER A 200 14.94 -8.56 7.82
CA SER A 200 15.90 -7.76 8.57
C SER A 200 15.21 -6.58 9.26
N PRO A 201 15.63 -6.21 10.49
CA PRO A 201 15.08 -5.04 11.17
C PRO A 201 15.54 -3.76 10.47
N ILE A 202 14.70 -2.72 10.51
CA ILE A 202 15.13 -1.35 10.18
C ILE A 202 16.06 -0.89 11.30
N GLU A 203 17.31 -0.51 11.00
CA GLU A 203 18.28 -0.11 12.04
C GLU A 203 17.93 1.22 12.72
N LYS A 204 17.54 2.22 11.92
CA LYS A 204 17.12 3.55 12.42
C LYS A 204 15.82 3.96 11.76
N GLN A 205 15.87 4.12 10.45
CA GLN A 205 14.77 4.61 9.64
C GLN A 205 14.91 4.14 8.20
N ALA A 206 13.80 3.73 7.61
CA ALA A 206 13.65 3.52 6.19
C ALA A 206 12.91 4.69 5.54
N ILE A 207 13.27 5.00 4.30
CA ILE A 207 12.63 6.06 3.51
C ILE A 207 12.05 5.41 2.26
N LEU A 208 10.72 5.38 2.19
CA LEU A 208 9.98 5.00 1.00
C LEU A 208 9.80 6.25 0.13
N GLU A 209 10.47 6.26 -1.02
CA GLU A 209 10.42 7.37 -1.98
C GLU A 209 9.62 6.95 -3.21
N ILE A 210 8.63 7.75 -3.56
CA ILE A 210 7.68 7.51 -4.65
C ILE A 210 7.90 8.59 -5.71
N PHE A 211 8.01 8.20 -6.98
CA PHE A 211 8.28 9.12 -8.08
C PHE A 211 7.16 9.11 -9.11
N ASP A 212 6.84 10.27 -9.68
CA ASP A 212 5.99 10.39 -10.87
C ASP A 212 6.81 10.25 -12.17
N PHE A 213 6.16 10.31 -13.34
CA PHE A 213 6.84 10.26 -14.65
C PHE A 213 7.69 11.50 -14.96
N HIS A 214 7.53 12.59 -14.21
CA HIS A 214 8.33 13.81 -14.33
C HIS A 214 9.50 13.84 -13.33
N ASN A 215 9.77 12.71 -12.67
CA ASN A 215 10.82 12.54 -11.67
C ASN A 215 10.67 13.45 -10.43
N LYS A 216 9.45 13.94 -10.15
CA LYS A 216 9.12 14.54 -8.85
C LYS A 216 8.91 13.43 -7.84
N SER A 217 9.32 13.65 -6.60
CA SER A 217 9.19 12.64 -5.55
C SER A 217 8.55 13.15 -4.27
N VAL A 218 7.97 12.20 -3.54
CA VAL A 218 7.42 12.36 -2.18
C VAL A 218 7.95 11.22 -1.32
N LYS A 219 8.10 11.45 -0.01
CA LYS A 219 8.75 10.49 0.89
C LYS A 219 7.84 10.09 2.04
N ILE A 220 7.99 8.85 2.47
CA ILE A 220 7.38 8.33 3.69
C ILE A 220 8.49 7.73 4.53
N CYS A 221 8.57 8.20 5.77
CA CYS A 221 9.54 7.75 6.75
C CYS A 221 8.95 6.69 7.65
N ILE A 222 9.71 5.62 7.87
CA ILE A 222 9.31 4.48 8.68
C ILE A 222 10.45 4.18 9.66
N THR A 223 10.19 4.31 10.94
CA THR A 223 11.19 4.02 11.99
C THR A 223 11.15 2.55 12.41
N HIS A 224 12.20 2.06 13.06
CA HIS A 224 12.23 0.72 13.65
C HIS A 224 11.02 0.41 14.56
N SER A 225 10.57 1.40 15.34
CA SER A 225 9.41 1.25 16.24
C SER A 225 8.05 1.23 15.51
N GLY A 226 8.05 1.35 14.18
CA GLY A 226 6.85 1.35 13.36
C GLY A 226 6.11 2.68 13.31
N ILE A 227 6.73 3.79 13.74
CA ILE A 227 6.19 5.13 13.48
C ILE A 227 6.32 5.41 11.99
N ILE A 228 5.20 5.73 11.35
CA ILE A 228 5.07 6.03 9.92
C ILE A 228 4.59 7.48 9.79
N LYS A 229 5.26 8.29 8.97
CA LYS A 229 4.87 9.68 8.69
C LYS A 229 5.41 10.16 7.35
N LYS A 230 4.82 11.25 6.83
CA LYS A 230 5.38 11.97 5.69
C LYS A 230 6.73 12.60 6.03
N CYS A 231 7.58 12.62 5.02
CA CYS A 231 8.86 13.32 4.93
C CYS A 231 8.98 13.85 3.49
#